data_AF-A0A6V7QWU1-F1
#
_entry.id   AF-A0A6V7QWU1-F1
#
_cell.length_a   1.000
_cell.length_b   1.000
_cell.length_c   1.000
_cell.angle_alpha   90.00
_cell.angle_beta   90.00
_cell.angle_gamma   90.00
#
_symmetry.space_group_name_H-M   'P 1'
#
loop_
_entity.id
_entity.type
_entity.pdbx_description
1 polymer ?
#
loop_
_entity_poly.entity_id
_entity_poly.type
_entity_poly.pdbx_seq_one_letter_code
_entity_poly.pdbx_strand_id
1 'polypeptide(L)'
;MEGEPAAKRRRLNNIEKEEEEEEDEKAAKKADCISGLPDHVLHEILACLPTSIAVSTSLLSRRWRTVWTTSPDLSFTTGLSPSFVDSALRHRDPAVPLRSFSLATSDYAVSDPARARSWIDYAVNYSALQHLKLKLVLTDSIPAFRSFRLPPAVFRLQHLRRLELVDLDLSLVAGDAISKSCPALKCWRMSLFCGPPQLDVNCPLLEVFELTTHVGLAGGTSASAVAASGRCGCGRSSRAPHRLT
;
A
#
# COMPACT_ATOMS: atom_id res chain seq x y z
N MET A 1 64.72 -44.64 10.47
CA MET A 1 63.28 -44.34 10.52
C MET A 1 62.93 -44.08 11.98
N GLU A 2 63.15 -42.86 12.46
CA GLU A 2 62.75 -42.51 13.83
C GLU A 2 61.27 -42.09 13.83
N GLY A 3 60.46 -42.86 14.56
CA GLY A 3 59.03 -42.61 14.71
C GLY A 3 58.78 -41.44 15.63
N GLU A 4 57.99 -40.48 15.15
CA GLU A 4 57.64 -39.27 15.90
C GLU A 4 56.93 -39.62 17.24
N PRO A 5 57.36 -39.07 18.39
CA PRO A 5 56.89 -39.51 19.70
C PRO A 5 55.39 -39.22 19.90
N ALA A 6 54.66 -40.23 20.40
CA ALA A 6 53.19 -40.23 20.53
C ALA A 6 52.62 -39.05 21.35
N ALA A 7 53.39 -38.51 22.29
CA ALA A 7 52.99 -37.34 23.08
C ALA A 7 52.91 -36.05 22.23
N LYS A 8 53.74 -35.95 21.19
CA LYS A 8 53.80 -34.79 20.29
C LYS A 8 52.60 -34.79 19.32
N ARG A 9 52.22 -35.97 18.81
CA ARG A 9 51.00 -36.15 18.00
C ARG A 9 49.72 -35.78 18.75
N ARG A 10 49.59 -36.19 20.02
CA ARG A 10 48.40 -35.84 20.82
C ARG A 10 48.23 -34.34 21.05
N ARG A 11 49.34 -33.60 21.21
CA ARG A 11 49.31 -32.14 21.37
C ARG A 11 48.92 -31.43 20.07
N LEU A 12 49.44 -31.87 18.94
CA LEU A 12 49.09 -31.32 17.62
C LEU A 12 47.59 -31.52 17.33
N ASN A 13 47.06 -32.72 17.57
CA ASN A 13 45.63 -32.99 17.37
C ASN A 13 44.69 -32.18 18.29
N ASN A 14 45.16 -31.81 19.49
CA ASN A 14 44.37 -30.95 20.39
C ASN A 14 44.38 -29.49 19.91
N ILE A 15 45.51 -29.00 19.41
CA ILE A 15 45.63 -27.64 18.86
C ILE A 15 44.78 -27.52 17.59
N GLU A 16 44.85 -28.51 16.68
CA GLU A 16 44.03 -28.53 15.45
C GLU A 16 42.53 -28.55 15.77
N LYS A 17 42.11 -29.30 16.80
CA LYS A 17 40.71 -29.32 17.26
C LYS A 17 40.28 -28.00 17.88
N GLU A 18 41.12 -27.40 18.72
CA GLU A 18 40.83 -26.12 19.35
C GLU A 18 40.77 -25.00 18.29
N GLU A 19 41.60 -25.08 17.24
CA GLU A 19 41.58 -24.16 16.09
C GLU A 19 40.33 -24.35 15.22
N GLU A 20 39.91 -25.59 14.93
CA GLU A 20 38.65 -25.89 14.23
C GLU A 20 37.42 -25.42 15.03
N GLU A 21 37.38 -25.67 16.34
CA GLU A 21 36.30 -25.22 17.22
C GLU A 21 36.25 -23.68 17.32
N GLU A 22 37.41 -23.00 17.33
CA GLU A 22 37.48 -21.52 17.30
C GLU A 22 37.04 -20.95 15.94
N GLU A 23 37.36 -21.62 14.83
CA GLU A 23 36.90 -21.23 13.48
C GLU A 23 35.39 -21.39 13.33
N ASP A 24 34.82 -22.51 13.79
CA ASP A 24 33.38 -22.74 13.79
C ASP A 24 32.65 -21.74 14.71
N GLU A 25 33.20 -21.42 15.88
CA GLU A 25 32.64 -20.41 16.78
C GLU A 25 32.73 -18.99 16.18
N LYS A 26 33.82 -18.67 15.47
CA LYS A 26 33.96 -17.41 14.71
C LYS A 26 33.01 -17.34 13.51
N ALA A 27 32.76 -18.46 12.83
CA ALA A 27 31.79 -18.55 11.74
C ALA A 27 30.35 -18.40 12.25
N ALA A 28 30.02 -19.02 13.39
CA ALA A 28 28.73 -18.88 14.06
C ALA A 28 28.49 -17.45 14.57
N LYS A 29 29.52 -16.76 15.08
CA LYS A 29 29.45 -15.33 15.47
C LYS A 29 29.32 -14.37 14.27
N LYS A 30 29.62 -14.83 13.05
CA LYS A 30 29.44 -14.08 11.79
C LYS A 30 28.13 -14.41 11.06
N ALA A 31 27.40 -15.44 11.49
CA ALA A 31 26.08 -15.71 10.96
C ALA A 31 25.14 -14.59 11.39
N ASP A 32 24.65 -13.80 10.44
CA ASP A 32 23.64 -12.78 10.70
C ASP A 32 22.41 -13.47 11.32
N CYS A 33 22.20 -13.27 12.63
CA CYS A 33 21.13 -13.90 13.41
C CYS A 33 19.76 -13.69 12.77
N ILE A 34 19.57 -12.56 12.07
CA ILE A 34 18.31 -12.27 11.40
C ILE A 34 18.18 -13.10 10.12
N SER A 35 19.27 -13.33 9.39
CA SER A 35 19.30 -14.23 8.23
C SER A 35 19.07 -15.71 8.58
N GLY A 36 19.24 -16.10 9.84
CA GLY A 36 18.97 -17.45 10.36
C GLY A 36 17.50 -17.71 10.74
N LEU A 37 16.67 -16.65 10.85
CA LEU A 37 15.24 -16.81 11.16
C LEU A 37 14.49 -17.53 10.04
N PRO A 38 13.43 -18.32 10.28
CA PRO A 38 12.60 -18.92 9.22
C PRO A 38 11.85 -17.89 8.34
N ASP A 39 11.49 -18.27 7.11
CA ASP A 39 10.87 -17.33 6.13
C ASP A 39 9.56 -16.73 6.63
N HIS A 40 8.75 -17.48 7.38
CA HIS A 40 7.50 -16.97 7.93
C HIS A 40 7.75 -15.80 8.91
N VAL A 41 8.82 -15.86 9.72
CA VAL A 41 9.19 -14.77 10.64
C VAL A 41 9.68 -13.56 9.84
N LEU A 42 10.48 -13.79 8.80
CA LEU A 42 10.92 -12.71 7.91
C LEU A 42 9.72 -12.01 7.24
N HIS A 43 8.71 -12.79 6.83
CA HIS A 43 7.47 -12.25 6.30
C HIS A 43 6.71 -11.39 7.33
N GLU A 44 6.63 -11.81 8.58
CA GLU A 44 6.01 -11.03 9.66
C GLU A 44 6.77 -9.72 9.92
N ILE A 45 8.10 -9.75 9.91
CA ILE A 45 8.93 -8.56 10.03
C ILE A 45 8.66 -7.60 8.86
N LEU A 46 8.71 -8.12 7.62
CA LEU A 46 8.47 -7.30 6.42
C LEU A 46 7.05 -6.74 6.34
N ALA A 47 6.05 -7.47 6.83
CA ALA A 47 4.67 -7.00 6.90
C ALA A 47 4.49 -5.77 7.81
N CYS A 48 5.42 -5.56 8.76
CA CYS A 48 5.44 -4.38 9.62
C CYS A 48 6.12 -3.16 8.97
N LEU A 49 6.72 -3.30 7.79
CA LEU A 49 7.55 -2.28 7.16
C LEU A 49 6.87 -1.66 5.93
N PRO A 50 7.10 -0.36 5.64
CA PRO A 50 6.82 0.20 4.33
C PRO A 50 7.59 -0.55 3.24
N THR A 51 7.02 -0.63 2.03
CA THR A 51 7.63 -1.40 0.93
C THR A 51 9.01 -0.89 0.55
N SER A 52 9.27 0.42 0.67
CA SER A 52 10.61 0.98 0.46
C SER A 52 11.65 0.37 1.37
N ILE A 53 11.35 0.29 2.67
CA ILE A 53 12.25 -0.29 3.67
C ILE A 53 12.35 -1.80 3.46
N ALA A 54 11.24 -2.49 3.19
CA ALA A 54 11.24 -3.91 2.89
C ALA A 54 12.12 -4.24 1.67
N VAL A 55 12.05 -3.45 0.60
CA VAL A 55 12.94 -3.62 -0.57
C VAL A 55 14.40 -3.32 -0.18
N SER A 56 14.67 -2.32 0.65
CA SER A 56 16.04 -2.04 1.12
C SER A 56 16.66 -3.20 1.91
N THR A 57 15.86 -4.00 2.63
CA THR A 57 16.36 -5.20 3.33
C THR A 57 16.90 -6.27 2.36
N SER A 58 16.60 -6.19 1.06
CA SER A 58 17.19 -7.08 0.04
C SER A 58 18.72 -7.01 -0.07
N LEU A 59 19.33 -5.98 0.55
CA LEU A 59 20.78 -5.82 0.66
C LEU A 59 21.40 -6.68 1.78
N LEU A 60 20.61 -7.14 2.76
CA LEU A 60 21.10 -7.90 3.91
C LEU A 60 21.56 -9.30 3.52
N SER A 61 20.81 -9.99 2.64
CA SER A 61 21.26 -11.25 2.04
C SER A 61 20.45 -11.61 0.79
N ARG A 62 20.90 -12.63 0.05
CA ARG A 62 20.15 -13.18 -1.10
C ARG A 62 18.74 -13.63 -0.72
N ARG A 63 18.55 -14.08 0.52
CA ARG A 63 17.26 -14.58 1.01
C ARG A 63 16.27 -13.44 1.26
N TRP A 64 16.71 -12.32 1.83
CA TRP A 64 15.85 -11.14 1.96
C TRP A 64 15.40 -10.60 0.61
N ARG A 65 16.26 -10.71 -0.41
CA ARG A 65 15.92 -10.33 -1.80
C ARG A 65 14.73 -11.11 -2.36
N THR A 66 14.51 -12.37 -1.94
CA THR A 66 13.37 -13.19 -2.38
C THR A 66 12.17 -13.09 -1.46
N VAL A 67 12.35 -12.87 -0.16
CA VAL A 67 11.22 -12.82 0.80
C VAL A 67 10.36 -11.57 0.58
N TRP A 68 10.94 -10.41 0.26
CA TRP A 68 10.13 -9.21 0.03
C TRP A 68 9.25 -9.33 -1.22
N THR A 69 9.70 -10.06 -2.26
CA THR A 69 8.95 -10.20 -3.53
C THR A 69 7.67 -11.01 -3.36
N THR A 70 7.57 -11.79 -2.29
CA THR A 70 6.39 -12.57 -1.94
C THR A 70 5.55 -11.92 -0.83
N SER A 71 5.73 -10.60 -0.58
CA SER A 71 4.88 -9.87 0.35
C SER A 71 3.43 -9.72 -0.16
N PRO A 72 2.42 -10.04 0.65
CA PRO A 72 1.01 -9.85 0.30
C PRO A 72 0.57 -8.38 0.47
N ASP A 73 1.33 -7.55 1.17
CA ASP A 73 0.99 -6.16 1.43
C ASP A 73 2.04 -5.23 0.83
N LEU A 74 1.57 -4.25 0.06
CA LEU A 74 2.40 -3.20 -0.53
C LEU A 74 1.94 -1.83 -0.03
N SER A 75 2.91 -1.03 0.43
CA SER A 75 2.71 0.34 0.90
C SER A 75 3.78 1.25 0.32
N PHE A 76 3.36 2.06 -0.64
CA PHE A 76 4.16 3.11 -1.26
C PHE A 76 3.78 4.46 -0.64
N THR A 77 4.67 4.99 0.18
CA THR A 77 4.50 6.28 0.87
C THR A 77 4.88 7.45 -0.04
N THR A 78 4.53 8.66 0.39
CA THR A 78 4.95 9.90 -0.29
C THR A 78 6.48 10.02 -0.34
N GLY A 79 7.00 10.61 -1.42
CA GLY A 79 8.44 10.87 -1.58
C GLY A 79 9.21 9.73 -2.26
N LEU A 80 8.55 8.65 -2.67
CA LEU A 80 9.15 7.62 -3.52
C LEU A 80 9.18 8.06 -4.98
N SER A 81 10.26 7.73 -5.69
CA SER A 81 10.33 7.98 -7.13
C SER A 81 9.36 7.06 -7.87
N PRO A 82 8.73 7.52 -8.97
CA PRO A 82 7.89 6.66 -9.79
C PRO A 82 8.61 5.40 -10.30
N SER A 83 9.89 5.55 -10.68
CA SER A 83 10.71 4.43 -11.12
C SER A 83 10.95 3.38 -10.04
N PHE A 84 10.97 3.78 -8.76
CA PHE A 84 11.02 2.84 -7.64
C PHE A 84 9.75 2.00 -7.59
N VAL A 85 8.58 2.63 -7.69
CA VAL A 85 7.28 1.92 -7.70
C VAL A 85 7.22 0.97 -8.89
N ASP A 86 7.54 1.44 -10.10
CA ASP A 86 7.60 0.63 -11.32
C ASP A 86 8.49 -0.61 -11.14
N SER A 87 9.68 -0.41 -10.54
CA SER A 87 10.64 -1.48 -10.29
C SER A 87 10.14 -2.45 -9.23
N ALA A 88 9.58 -1.96 -8.12
CA ALA A 88 9.07 -2.81 -7.05
C ALA A 88 7.94 -3.72 -7.54
N LEU A 89 6.99 -3.18 -8.33
CA LEU A 89 5.89 -3.97 -8.91
C LEU A 89 6.38 -5.00 -9.92
N ARG A 90 7.42 -4.67 -10.70
CA ARG A 90 8.01 -5.60 -11.69
C ARG A 90 8.71 -6.80 -11.04
N HIS A 91 9.37 -6.60 -9.90
CA HIS A 91 10.13 -7.67 -9.24
C HIS A 91 9.29 -8.48 -8.26
N ARG A 92 8.08 -8.04 -7.94
CA ARG A 92 7.15 -8.81 -7.11
C ARG A 92 6.72 -10.09 -7.84
N ASP A 93 6.59 -11.18 -7.09
CA ASP A 93 6.07 -12.43 -7.61
C ASP A 93 4.56 -12.29 -7.94
N PRO A 94 4.16 -12.44 -9.22
CA PRO A 94 2.75 -12.34 -9.60
C PRO A 94 1.89 -13.52 -9.14
N ALA A 95 2.49 -14.66 -8.76
CA ALA A 95 1.75 -15.81 -8.23
C ALA A 95 1.23 -15.56 -6.82
N VAL A 96 1.84 -14.62 -6.07
CA VAL A 96 1.44 -14.31 -4.71
C VAL A 96 0.25 -13.36 -4.70
N PRO A 97 -0.85 -13.69 -4.00
CA PRO A 97 -2.01 -12.81 -3.91
C PRO A 97 -1.64 -11.49 -3.25
N LEU A 98 -2.15 -10.39 -3.81
CA LEU A 98 -2.05 -9.08 -3.21
C LEU A 98 -3.26 -8.86 -2.30
N ARG A 99 -3.02 -8.69 -1.00
CA ARG A 99 -4.04 -8.49 0.03
C ARG A 99 -4.27 -7.00 0.33
N SER A 100 -3.20 -6.23 0.38
CA SER A 100 -3.25 -4.79 0.69
C SER A 100 -2.40 -4.00 -0.29
N PHE A 101 -2.93 -2.89 -0.78
CA PHE A 101 -2.22 -1.95 -1.63
C PHE A 101 -2.47 -0.52 -1.17
N SER A 102 -1.40 0.18 -0.81
CA SER A 102 -1.42 1.60 -0.48
C SER A 102 -0.49 2.36 -1.42
N LEU A 103 -1.02 3.40 -2.05
CA LEU A 103 -0.28 4.30 -2.92
C LEU A 103 -0.51 5.74 -2.48
N ALA A 104 0.56 6.43 -2.12
CA ALA A 104 0.55 7.85 -1.83
C ALA A 104 1.50 8.59 -2.78
N THR A 105 0.95 9.45 -3.62
CA THR A 105 1.74 10.28 -4.53
C THR A 105 2.16 11.57 -3.83
N SER A 106 3.34 12.10 -4.16
CA SER A 106 3.71 13.47 -3.75
C SER A 106 3.45 14.46 -4.88
N ASP A 107 3.29 15.73 -4.50
CA ASP A 107 3.02 16.88 -5.37
C ASP A 107 4.06 17.07 -6.50
N TYR A 108 5.28 16.55 -6.28
CA TYR A 108 6.38 16.62 -7.26
C TYR A 108 6.66 15.29 -7.97
N ALA A 109 6.09 14.16 -7.51
CA ALA A 109 6.51 12.83 -7.94
C ALA A 109 5.70 12.27 -9.12
N VAL A 110 4.42 12.62 -9.28
CA VAL A 110 3.64 12.07 -10.41
C VAL A 110 3.28 13.20 -11.35
N SER A 111 4.17 13.50 -12.29
CA SER A 111 3.81 14.33 -13.45
C SER A 111 2.88 13.59 -14.42
N ASP A 112 2.73 12.27 -14.28
CA ASP A 112 2.05 11.40 -15.24
C ASP A 112 0.86 10.61 -14.64
N PRO A 113 -0.38 11.04 -14.86
CA PRO A 113 -1.58 10.32 -14.42
C PRO A 113 -1.69 8.90 -15.02
N ALA A 114 -1.12 8.63 -16.19
CA ALA A 114 -1.17 7.31 -16.81
C ALA A 114 -0.38 6.28 -16.00
N ARG A 115 0.65 6.72 -15.29
CA ARG A 115 1.46 5.86 -14.43
C ARG A 115 0.78 5.54 -13.11
N ALA A 116 0.15 6.53 -12.48
CA ALA A 116 -0.71 6.27 -11.33
C ALA A 116 -1.83 5.28 -11.71
N ARG A 117 -2.40 5.46 -12.91
CA ARG A 117 -3.41 4.56 -13.45
C ARG A 117 -2.90 3.13 -13.60
N SER A 118 -1.72 2.93 -14.19
CA SER A 118 -1.14 1.59 -14.39
C SER A 118 -0.83 0.88 -13.07
N TRP A 119 -0.37 1.60 -12.03
CA TRP A 119 -0.16 1.03 -10.71
C TRP A 119 -1.46 0.58 -10.04
N ILE A 120 -2.55 1.35 -10.21
CA ILE A 120 -3.85 0.94 -9.70
C ILE A 120 -4.38 -0.25 -10.50
N ASP A 121 -4.25 -0.23 -11.83
CA ASP A 121 -4.64 -1.35 -12.70
C ASP A 121 -3.86 -2.64 -12.35
N TYR A 122 -2.58 -2.53 -11.96
CA TYR A 122 -1.81 -3.64 -11.41
C TYR A 122 -2.47 -4.21 -10.15
N ALA A 123 -2.84 -3.36 -9.18
CA ALA A 123 -3.39 -3.80 -7.91
C ALA A 123 -4.79 -4.44 -8.06
N VAL A 124 -5.67 -3.83 -8.87
CA VAL A 124 -7.06 -4.32 -9.06
C VAL A 124 -7.15 -5.60 -9.87
N ASN A 125 -6.09 -5.99 -10.59
CA ASN A 125 -6.04 -7.28 -11.26
C ASN A 125 -5.94 -8.46 -10.28
N TYR A 126 -5.62 -8.21 -9.00
CA TYR A 126 -5.63 -9.23 -7.95
C TYR A 126 -7.01 -9.32 -7.30
N SER A 127 -7.73 -10.42 -7.57
CA SER A 127 -9.04 -10.69 -6.98
C SER A 127 -9.00 -10.81 -5.44
N ALA A 128 -7.86 -11.19 -4.88
CA ALA A 128 -7.64 -11.33 -3.44
C ALA A 128 -7.46 -10.00 -2.69
N LEU A 129 -7.49 -8.86 -3.39
CA LEU A 129 -7.28 -7.55 -2.78
C LEU A 129 -8.41 -7.20 -1.79
N GLN A 130 -8.03 -6.95 -0.54
CA GLN A 130 -8.95 -6.64 0.57
C GLN A 130 -8.88 -5.19 1.00
N HIS A 131 -7.72 -4.55 0.86
CA HIS A 131 -7.51 -3.17 1.29
C HIS A 131 -6.87 -2.37 0.17
N LEU A 132 -7.53 -1.29 -0.24
CA LEU A 132 -7.01 -0.34 -1.22
C LEU A 132 -7.02 1.07 -0.63
N LYS A 133 -5.83 1.68 -0.55
CA LYS A 133 -5.65 3.06 -0.10
C LYS A 133 -4.96 3.87 -1.18
N LEU A 134 -5.61 4.91 -1.66
CA LEU A 134 -5.09 5.82 -2.67
C LEU A 134 -5.10 7.24 -2.11
N LYS A 135 -3.92 7.81 -1.93
CA LYS A 135 -3.74 9.23 -1.63
C LYS A 135 -3.10 9.88 -2.84
N LEU A 136 -3.92 10.47 -3.70
CA LEU A 136 -3.43 11.14 -4.90
C LEU A 136 -3.49 12.63 -4.64
N VAL A 137 -2.33 13.27 -4.49
CA VAL A 137 -2.27 14.74 -4.37
C VAL A 137 -2.45 15.33 -5.77
N LEU A 138 -3.58 16.00 -5.99
CA LEU A 138 -3.95 16.60 -7.26
C LEU A 138 -3.88 18.12 -7.09
N THR A 139 -2.79 18.75 -7.53
CA THR A 139 -2.70 20.21 -7.53
C THR A 139 -3.18 20.77 -8.86
N ASP A 140 -3.84 21.94 -8.81
CA ASP A 140 -4.28 22.69 -10.00
C ASP A 140 -3.15 23.03 -10.97
N SER A 141 -1.91 22.96 -10.48
CA SER A 141 -0.68 23.17 -11.23
C SER A 141 -0.48 22.15 -12.37
N ILE A 142 -1.18 21.00 -12.36
CA ILE A 142 -1.02 19.95 -13.38
C ILE A 142 -2.38 19.65 -14.05
N PRO A 143 -2.65 20.19 -15.25
CA PRO A 143 -3.92 20.01 -15.97
C PRO A 143 -4.27 18.54 -16.28
N ALA A 144 -3.25 17.68 -16.41
CA ALA A 144 -3.41 16.27 -16.76
C ALA A 144 -4.20 15.46 -15.71
N PHE A 145 -4.22 15.90 -14.45
CA PHE A 145 -4.97 15.21 -13.39
C PHE A 145 -6.45 15.53 -13.36
N ARG A 146 -6.89 16.60 -14.04
CA ARG A 146 -8.32 16.96 -14.14
C ARG A 146 -9.14 15.92 -14.89
N SER A 147 -8.50 15.06 -15.67
CA SER A 147 -9.14 13.97 -16.40
C SER A 147 -9.00 12.61 -15.73
N PHE A 148 -8.31 12.51 -14.57
CA PHE A 148 -7.69 11.24 -14.18
C PHE A 148 -8.61 10.01 -14.05
N ARG A 149 -9.87 10.00 -13.62
CA ARG A 149 -10.74 8.80 -13.48
C ARG A 149 -10.13 7.54 -12.81
N LEU A 150 -10.75 7.10 -11.72
CA LEU A 150 -10.45 5.78 -11.13
C LEU A 150 -10.84 4.63 -12.09
N PRO A 151 -10.08 3.53 -12.14
CA PRO A 151 -10.48 2.36 -12.90
C PRO A 151 -11.80 1.76 -12.41
N PRO A 152 -12.77 1.47 -13.31
CA PRO A 152 -14.00 0.78 -12.94
C PRO A 152 -13.77 -0.60 -12.31
N ALA A 153 -12.60 -1.21 -12.56
CA ALA A 153 -12.20 -2.48 -11.95
C ALA A 153 -12.13 -2.42 -10.42
N VAL A 154 -11.81 -1.26 -9.83
CA VAL A 154 -11.79 -1.06 -8.37
C VAL A 154 -13.14 -1.45 -7.74
N PHE A 155 -14.25 -1.08 -8.39
CA PHE A 155 -15.60 -1.30 -7.88
C PHE A 155 -16.15 -2.71 -8.16
N ARG A 156 -15.41 -3.55 -8.87
CA ARG A 156 -15.78 -4.96 -9.17
C ARG A 156 -15.08 -5.97 -8.24
N LEU A 157 -14.25 -5.50 -7.32
CA LEU A 157 -13.49 -6.35 -6.42
C LEU A 157 -14.42 -7.03 -5.38
N GLN A 158 -14.48 -8.36 -5.43
CA GLN A 158 -15.40 -9.15 -4.61
C GLN A 158 -14.98 -9.25 -3.14
N HIS A 159 -13.68 -9.11 -2.86
CA HIS A 159 -13.11 -9.25 -1.52
C HIS A 159 -12.64 -7.93 -0.90
N LEU A 160 -12.86 -6.80 -1.58
CA LEU A 160 -12.45 -5.50 -1.08
C LEU A 160 -13.29 -5.13 0.14
N ARG A 161 -12.64 -5.06 1.30
CA ARG A 161 -13.24 -4.72 2.59
C ARG A 161 -13.05 -3.26 2.96
N ARG A 162 -11.94 -2.66 2.52
CA ARG A 162 -11.61 -1.26 2.81
C ARG A 162 -11.17 -0.53 1.55
N LEU A 163 -11.84 0.59 1.29
CA LEU A 163 -11.48 1.54 0.24
C LEU A 163 -11.24 2.90 0.90
N GLU A 164 -10.00 3.40 0.83
CA GLU A 164 -9.64 4.73 1.30
C GLU A 164 -9.17 5.56 0.09
N LEU A 165 -9.91 6.62 -0.22
CA LEU A 165 -9.61 7.55 -1.29
C LEU A 165 -9.36 8.92 -0.67
N VAL A 166 -8.12 9.38 -0.69
CA VAL A 166 -7.70 10.60 0.01
C VAL A 166 -7.24 11.63 -1.02
N ASP A 167 -7.68 12.87 -0.84
CA ASP A 167 -7.24 14.06 -1.58
C ASP A 167 -7.62 14.04 -3.07
N LEU A 168 -8.73 13.36 -3.44
CA LEU A 168 -9.18 13.23 -4.83
C LEU A 168 -10.05 14.41 -5.32
N ASP A 169 -9.99 14.70 -6.62
CA ASP A 169 -10.92 15.59 -7.32
C ASP A 169 -12.20 14.85 -7.74
N LEU A 170 -13.33 15.55 -7.68
CA LEU A 170 -14.69 15.04 -7.96
C LEU A 170 -14.87 14.55 -9.39
N SER A 171 -14.16 15.16 -10.34
CA SER A 171 -14.17 14.78 -11.75
C SER A 171 -13.76 13.31 -11.96
N LEU A 172 -13.07 12.71 -10.99
CA LEU A 172 -12.49 11.37 -11.05
C LEU A 172 -13.48 10.25 -10.72
N VAL A 173 -14.55 10.58 -10.00
CA VAL A 173 -15.55 9.63 -9.50
C VAL A 173 -16.91 9.84 -10.21
N ALA A 174 -17.06 10.94 -10.96
CA ALA A 174 -18.31 11.31 -11.62
C ALA A 174 -18.61 10.41 -12.84
N GLY A 175 -19.72 9.67 -12.74
CA GLY A 175 -20.33 8.90 -13.82
C GLY A 175 -20.71 7.49 -13.36
N ASP A 176 -21.86 7.34 -12.69
CA ASP A 176 -22.64 6.09 -12.50
C ASP A 176 -21.97 4.86 -11.85
N ALA A 177 -20.66 4.90 -11.53
CA ALA A 177 -19.83 3.71 -11.33
C ALA A 177 -19.95 3.02 -9.96
N ILE A 178 -20.55 3.65 -8.95
CA ILE A 178 -20.66 3.07 -7.59
C ILE A 178 -22.00 2.33 -7.37
N SER A 179 -22.97 2.51 -8.28
CA SER A 179 -24.28 1.85 -8.18
C SER A 179 -24.21 0.31 -8.22
N LYS A 180 -23.06 -0.25 -8.64
CA LYS A 180 -22.75 -1.69 -8.73
C LYS A 180 -21.54 -2.05 -7.86
N SER A 181 -21.57 -1.60 -6.62
CA SER A 181 -20.43 -1.58 -5.72
C SER A 181 -19.89 -2.95 -5.29
N CYS A 182 -18.71 -2.94 -4.67
CA CYS A 182 -18.06 -4.12 -4.10
C CYS A 182 -18.96 -4.77 -3.03
N PRO A 183 -19.33 -6.06 -3.18
CA PRO A 183 -20.30 -6.69 -2.29
C PRO A 183 -19.80 -6.87 -0.85
N ALA A 184 -18.48 -6.94 -0.65
CA ALA A 184 -17.85 -7.15 0.66
C ALA A 184 -17.33 -5.88 1.36
N LEU A 185 -17.62 -4.70 0.82
CA LEU A 185 -17.06 -3.45 1.33
C LEU A 185 -17.64 -3.09 2.69
N LYS A 186 -16.79 -3.07 3.71
CA LYS A 186 -17.15 -2.70 5.09
C LYS A 186 -16.84 -1.26 5.41
N CYS A 187 -15.74 -0.74 4.88
CA CYS A 187 -15.25 0.60 5.18
C CYS A 187 -14.93 1.35 3.89
N TRP A 188 -15.58 2.48 3.68
CA TRP A 188 -15.28 3.40 2.60
C TRP A 188 -15.03 4.80 3.15
N ARG A 189 -13.81 5.29 2.98
CA ARG A 189 -13.44 6.65 3.35
C ARG A 189 -13.07 7.42 2.11
N MET A 190 -13.57 8.63 2.01
CA MET A 190 -13.26 9.53 0.91
C MET A 190 -13.00 10.94 1.44
N SER A 191 -11.86 11.53 1.08
CA SER A 191 -11.62 12.96 1.24
C SER A 191 -11.50 13.64 -0.12
N LEU A 192 -12.24 14.74 -0.31
CA LEU A 192 -12.36 15.47 -1.57
C LEU A 192 -12.06 16.95 -1.38
N PHE A 193 -11.51 17.59 -2.40
CA PHE A 193 -11.24 19.05 -2.40
C PHE A 193 -12.39 19.92 -2.92
N CYS A 194 -13.49 19.32 -3.36
CA CYS A 194 -14.65 20.05 -3.87
C CYS A 194 -15.95 19.36 -3.43
N GLY A 195 -17.09 20.04 -3.57
CA GLY A 195 -18.40 19.69 -2.99
C GLY A 195 -18.89 18.25 -3.24
N PRO A 196 -19.76 17.72 -2.37
CA PRO A 196 -20.09 16.30 -2.36
C PRO A 196 -20.68 15.83 -3.72
N PRO A 197 -20.18 14.73 -4.31
CA PRO A 197 -20.73 14.23 -5.56
C PRO A 197 -22.13 13.64 -5.34
N GLN A 198 -22.94 13.59 -6.39
CA GLN A 198 -24.07 12.65 -6.45
C GLN A 198 -23.48 11.23 -6.54
N LEU A 199 -23.27 10.60 -5.38
CA LEU A 199 -22.81 9.22 -5.25
C LEU A 199 -24.02 8.36 -4.92
N ASP A 200 -24.30 7.35 -5.76
CA ASP A 200 -25.22 6.28 -5.38
C ASP A 200 -24.39 5.17 -4.74
N VAL A 201 -24.42 5.08 -3.41
CA VAL A 201 -23.64 4.10 -2.63
C VAL A 201 -24.50 2.86 -2.41
N ASN A 202 -24.27 1.82 -3.21
CA ASN A 202 -25.00 0.56 -3.11
C ASN A 202 -24.08 -0.57 -2.62
N CYS A 203 -23.72 -0.53 -1.34
CA CYS A 203 -22.86 -1.52 -0.67
C CYS A 203 -23.65 -2.21 0.45
N PRO A 204 -24.04 -3.49 0.32
CA PRO A 204 -24.92 -4.15 1.29
C PRO A 204 -24.26 -4.41 2.66
N LEU A 205 -22.92 -4.46 2.71
CA LEU A 205 -22.15 -4.78 3.92
C LEU A 205 -21.39 -3.57 4.49
N LEU A 206 -21.74 -2.35 4.07
CA LEU A 206 -21.02 -1.14 4.47
C LEU A 206 -21.36 -0.77 5.91
N GLU A 207 -20.36 -0.88 6.78
CA GLU A 207 -20.42 -0.49 8.19
C GLU A 207 -20.04 0.98 8.38
N VAL A 208 -19.04 1.45 7.62
CA VAL A 208 -18.48 2.80 7.75
C VAL A 208 -18.39 3.47 6.38
N PHE A 209 -19.05 4.62 6.25
CA PHE A 209 -18.86 5.56 5.15
C PHE A 209 -18.48 6.91 5.73
N GLU A 210 -17.28 7.40 5.42
CA GLU A 210 -16.82 8.73 5.84
C GLU A 210 -16.54 9.56 4.59
N LEU A 211 -17.27 10.65 4.44
CA LEU A 211 -17.00 11.65 3.42
C LEU A 211 -16.53 12.94 4.07
N THR A 212 -15.29 13.33 3.79
CA THR A 212 -14.70 14.60 4.22
C THR A 212 -14.54 15.50 3.00
N THR A 213 -15.12 16.70 3.02
CA THR A 213 -14.87 17.70 1.98
C THR A 213 -13.99 18.82 2.54
N HIS A 214 -12.88 19.09 1.87
CA HIS A 214 -12.00 20.23 2.13
C HIS A 214 -12.43 21.38 1.22
N VAL A 215 -13.02 22.43 1.78
CA VAL A 215 -13.33 23.66 1.03
C VAL A 215 -12.06 24.51 0.98
N GLY A 216 -11.59 24.84 -0.23
CA GLY A 216 -10.39 25.66 -0.42
C GLY A 216 -10.48 27.05 0.22
N LEU A 217 -9.44 27.41 0.98
CA LEU A 217 -8.96 28.74 1.39
C LEU A 217 -9.94 29.94 1.27
N ALA A 218 -10.98 29.96 2.12
CA ALA A 218 -11.51 31.15 2.79
C ALA A 218 -12.57 30.72 3.82
N GLY A 219 -12.15 30.48 5.07
CA GLY A 219 -13.05 30.10 6.16
C GLY A 219 -13.26 28.58 6.26
N GLY A 220 -12.34 27.92 6.94
CA GLY A 220 -12.35 26.47 7.13
C GLY A 220 -13.60 25.99 7.87
N THR A 221 -14.45 25.27 7.15
CA THR A 221 -15.44 24.37 7.74
C THR A 221 -15.26 23.02 7.08
N SER A 222 -14.79 22.04 7.86
CA SER A 222 -14.83 20.64 7.45
C SER A 222 -16.24 20.12 7.68
N ALA A 223 -16.92 19.74 6.61
CA ALA A 223 -18.15 18.98 6.71
C ALA A 223 -17.77 17.49 6.63
N SER A 224 -18.04 16.76 7.70
CA SER A 224 -17.98 15.29 7.71
C SER A 224 -19.41 14.77 7.63
N ALA A 225 -19.71 14.00 6.59
CA ALA A 225 -20.96 13.27 6.47
C ALA A 225 -20.68 11.79 6.67
N VAL A 226 -21.30 11.20 7.70
CA VAL A 226 -21.33 9.75 7.91
C VAL A 226 -22.69 9.27 7.43
N ALA A 227 -22.72 8.46 6.37
CA ALA A 227 -23.97 7.93 5.81
C ALA A 227 -23.89 6.41 5.71
N ALA A 228 -24.62 5.70 6.56
CA ALA A 228 -24.85 4.27 6.35
C ALA A 228 -25.89 4.08 5.24
N SER A 229 -25.52 3.33 4.19
CA SER A 229 -26.34 2.91 3.04
C SER A 229 -27.52 3.82 2.67
N GLY A 230 -27.33 4.72 1.69
CA GLY A 230 -28.38 5.60 1.19
C GLY A 230 -27.85 6.63 0.19
N ARG A 231 -28.75 7.33 -0.52
CA ARG A 231 -28.38 8.44 -1.42
C ARG A 231 -27.84 9.61 -0.61
N CYS A 232 -26.58 9.97 -0.82
CA CYS A 232 -26.05 11.24 -0.36
C CYS A 232 -26.53 12.36 -1.30
N GLY A 233 -27.71 12.91 -1.01
CA GLY A 233 -28.25 14.08 -1.71
C GLY A 233 -28.33 15.27 -0.76
N CYS A 234 -27.49 16.29 -0.97
CA CYS A 234 -27.70 17.59 -0.32
C CYS A 234 -28.92 18.27 -0.97
N GLY A 235 -30.06 18.25 -0.28
CA GLY A 235 -31.22 19.06 -0.65
C GLY A 235 -30.83 20.53 -0.65
N ARG A 236 -30.89 21.18 -1.81
CA ARG A 236 -30.89 22.64 -1.88
C ARG A 236 -32.15 23.13 -1.16
N SER A 237 -32.00 23.69 0.03
CA SER A 237 -33.05 24.52 0.62
C SER A 237 -33.21 25.78 -0.23
N SER A 238 -34.08 25.75 -1.24
CA SER A 238 -34.55 26.99 -1.87
C SER A 238 -35.40 27.73 -0.85
N ARG A 239 -34.85 28.76 -0.20
CA ARG A 239 -35.68 29.78 0.45
C ARG A 239 -36.51 30.44 -0.63
N ALA A 240 -37.82 30.25 -0.58
CA ALA A 240 -38.77 31.08 -1.30
C ALA A 240 -38.63 32.54 -0.82
N PRO A 241 -38.71 33.55 -1.70
CA PRO A 241 -38.81 34.93 -1.26
C PRO A 241 -40.22 35.17 -0.71
N HIS A 242 -40.31 35.42 0.60
CA HIS A 242 -41.52 35.99 1.18
C HIS A 242 -41.69 37.41 0.62
N ARG A 243 -42.77 37.60 -0.14
CA ARG A 243 -43.39 38.91 -0.40
C ARG A 243 -43.80 39.50 0.95
N LEU A 244 -43.33 40.70 1.24
CA LEU A 244 -43.97 41.61 2.20
C LEU A 244 -44.79 42.60 1.37
N THR A 245 -46.11 42.54 1.53
CA THR A 245 -47.00 43.70 1.38
C THR A 245 -46.99 44.47 2.69
#